data_AF-A0A3C1DPS6-F1
#
_entry.id   AF-A0A3C1DPS6-F1
#
_cell.length_a   1.000
_cell.length_b   1.000
_cell.length_c   1.000
_cell.angle_alpha   90.00
_cell.angle_beta   90.00
_cell.angle_gamma   90.00
#
_symmetry.space_group_name_H-M   'P 1'
#
loop_
_entity.id
_entity.type
_entity.pdbx_description
1 polymer ?
#
loop_
_entity_poly.entity_id
_entity_poly.type
_entity_poly.pdbx_seq_one_letter_code
_entity_poly.pdbx_strand_id
1 'polypeptide(L)'
;MGHTLDMNVAGAPPDDIAMSVANAAALLGLTPSTLRTWDRRYGMSPSVRTNGGHRRYNADDLTRLRLAARLIDSGLPPAGATTAVINWSIAECRKRLGADSTSSIDSTSNLPAEQRPGGGRAIPMPRATTEQRGLMRAAMSLDPQAVRDLMSAAMQSRGVVRAWEDLAAPTLIAIGNRWENTREAVEVEHTASIGLQQALDIPAPEVTRARPILLCCLPEEQHGLALLALRAALIENRTPTVMLGTRMPEAGLIAATARLRPKAVVLWASMSENADPAVLRALPSQRPPIRAFVAGPGWNFDLEMTEVTPLSSLTDAMQKLPL
;
A
#
# COMPACT_ATOMS: atom_id res chain seq x y z
N MET A 1 29.87 5.63 -53.06
CA MET A 1 28.51 6.17 -52.81
C MET A 1 27.54 5.08 -53.24
N GLY A 2 26.62 4.53 -52.46
CA GLY A 2 26.18 4.71 -51.09
C GLY A 2 25.02 3.71 -50.92
N HIS A 3 25.02 3.03 -49.77
CA HIS A 3 23.97 2.20 -49.14
C HIS A 3 22.64 1.95 -49.88
N THR A 4 22.14 0.71 -49.89
CA THR A 4 21.09 0.24 -48.95
C THR A 4 20.64 -1.19 -49.27
N LEU A 5 20.66 -2.02 -48.23
CA LEU A 5 19.91 -3.26 -47.92
C LEU A 5 18.94 -3.80 -48.98
N ASP A 6 19.12 -5.07 -49.34
CA ASP A 6 17.99 -5.92 -49.71
C ASP A 6 18.06 -7.28 -49.01
N MET A 7 16.87 -7.67 -48.56
CA MET A 7 16.53 -8.78 -47.70
C MET A 7 16.75 -10.13 -48.38
N ASN A 8 17.35 -11.11 -47.69
CA ASN A 8 16.70 -12.42 -47.60
C ASN A 8 17.08 -13.20 -46.35
N VAL A 9 16.05 -13.87 -45.85
CA VAL A 9 15.85 -14.57 -44.58
C VAL A 9 16.46 -15.97 -44.62
N ALA A 10 17.17 -16.37 -43.57
CA ALA A 10 17.15 -17.71 -42.96
C ALA A 10 18.10 -17.71 -41.75
N GLY A 11 17.73 -18.09 -40.52
CA GLY A 11 16.55 -18.82 -40.09
C GLY A 11 16.06 -18.35 -38.74
N ALA A 12 14.75 -18.32 -38.60
CA ALA A 12 14.08 -18.31 -37.31
C ALA A 12 14.40 -19.63 -36.59
N PRO A 13 14.87 -19.60 -35.33
CA PRO A 13 14.61 -20.68 -34.40
C PRO A 13 13.12 -20.66 -33.98
N PRO A 14 12.58 -21.80 -33.54
CA PRO A 14 11.15 -22.11 -33.51
C PRO A 14 10.36 -21.28 -32.48
N ASP A 15 9.04 -21.22 -32.67
CA ASP A 15 8.02 -20.60 -31.82
C ASP A 15 8.29 -20.67 -30.30
N ASP A 16 9.02 -19.70 -29.76
CA ASP A 16 9.06 -19.44 -28.32
C ASP A 16 7.75 -18.77 -27.93
N ILE A 17 6.76 -19.58 -27.57
CA ILE A 17 5.38 -19.24 -27.19
C ILE A 17 5.30 -17.86 -26.55
N ALA A 18 5.01 -16.84 -27.37
CA ALA A 18 4.95 -15.46 -26.93
C ALA A 18 3.68 -15.29 -26.10
N MET A 19 3.85 -15.26 -24.79
CA MET A 19 2.79 -15.43 -23.82
C MET A 19 2.14 -14.10 -23.45
N SER A 20 0.82 -14.11 -23.21
CA SER A 20 0.09 -12.93 -22.75
C SER A 20 0.55 -12.52 -21.34
N VAL A 21 0.37 -11.25 -20.98
CA VAL A 21 0.67 -10.73 -19.63
C VAL A 21 -0.01 -11.57 -18.54
N ALA A 22 -1.23 -12.03 -18.78
CA ALA A 22 -2.00 -12.82 -17.80
C ALA A 22 -1.37 -14.19 -17.55
N ASN A 23 -1.01 -14.91 -18.62
CA ASN A 23 -0.40 -16.23 -18.49
C ASN A 23 1.04 -16.13 -17.97
N ALA A 24 1.78 -15.10 -18.37
CA ALA A 24 3.11 -14.83 -17.84
C ALA A 24 3.08 -14.53 -16.33
N ALA A 25 2.12 -13.73 -15.87
CA ALA A 25 1.94 -13.45 -14.45
C ALA A 25 1.61 -14.72 -13.65
N ALA A 26 0.67 -15.53 -14.16
CA ALA A 26 0.28 -16.80 -13.53
C ALA A 26 1.47 -17.78 -13.41
N LEU A 27 2.31 -17.88 -14.45
CA LEU A 27 3.48 -18.76 -14.45
C LEU A 27 4.58 -18.31 -13.46
N LEU A 28 4.58 -17.04 -13.07
CA LEU A 28 5.57 -16.43 -12.17
C LEU A 28 5.05 -16.29 -10.72
N GLY A 29 3.80 -16.67 -10.45
CA GLY A 29 3.15 -16.41 -9.16
C GLY A 29 2.91 -14.92 -8.88
N LEU A 30 2.90 -14.08 -9.92
CA LEU A 30 2.72 -12.62 -9.83
C LEU A 30 1.34 -12.20 -10.32
N THR A 31 0.93 -10.98 -9.98
CA THR A 31 -0.29 -10.38 -10.55
C THR A 31 0.01 -9.71 -11.91
N PRO A 32 -0.95 -9.68 -12.85
CA PRO A 32 -0.79 -8.94 -14.10
C PRO A 32 -0.51 -7.44 -13.89
N SER A 33 -0.97 -6.85 -12.79
CA SER A 33 -0.67 -5.46 -12.38
C SER A 33 0.78 -5.25 -11.97
N THR A 34 1.41 -6.24 -11.33
CA THR A 34 2.83 -6.19 -10.95
C THR A 34 3.71 -6.16 -12.20
N LEU A 35 3.46 -7.03 -13.19
CA LEU A 35 4.19 -7.04 -14.46
C LEU A 35 4.01 -5.72 -15.25
N ARG A 36 2.81 -5.14 -15.24
CA ARG A 36 2.58 -3.82 -15.87
C ARG A 36 3.31 -2.69 -15.16
N THR A 37 3.44 -2.76 -13.83
CA THR A 37 4.20 -1.80 -13.04
C THR A 37 5.69 -1.92 -13.32
N TRP A 38 6.22 -3.14 -13.45
CA TRP A 38 7.64 -3.35 -13.76
C TRP A 38 8.00 -2.91 -15.18
N ASP A 39 7.12 -3.15 -16.15
CA ASP A 39 7.23 -2.61 -17.52
C ASP A 39 7.29 -1.08 -17.50
N ARG A 40 6.29 -0.42 -16.91
CA ARG A 40 6.17 1.05 -16.93
C ARG A 40 7.22 1.78 -16.08
N ARG A 41 7.54 1.25 -14.89
CA ARG A 41 8.35 1.95 -13.88
C ARG A 41 9.83 1.59 -13.96
N TYR A 42 10.14 0.39 -14.41
CA TYR A 42 11.50 -0.15 -14.39
C TYR A 42 11.99 -0.60 -15.77
N GLY A 43 11.19 -0.46 -16.83
CA GLY A 43 11.60 -0.76 -18.20
C GLY A 43 11.73 -2.25 -18.51
N MET A 44 11.16 -3.14 -17.68
CA MET A 44 11.06 -4.57 -18.00
C MET A 44 9.91 -4.85 -18.99
N SER A 45 10.01 -4.23 -20.16
CA SER A 45 9.07 -4.40 -21.25
C SER A 45 9.28 -5.75 -21.95
N PRO A 46 8.20 -6.37 -22.46
CA PRO A 46 8.32 -7.55 -23.32
C PRO A 46 9.07 -7.22 -24.60
N SER A 47 9.88 -8.17 -25.07
CA SER A 47 10.67 -8.01 -26.30
C SER A 47 9.82 -8.06 -27.57
N VAL A 48 8.58 -8.58 -27.48
CA VAL A 48 7.65 -8.69 -28.62
C VAL A 48 6.36 -7.91 -28.34
N ARG A 49 5.94 -7.12 -29.34
CA ARG A 49 4.59 -6.54 -29.41
C ARG A 49 3.89 -7.06 -30.65
N THR A 50 2.59 -7.37 -30.54
CA THR A 50 1.77 -7.68 -31.73
C THR A 50 1.52 -6.41 -32.54
N ASN A 51 1.16 -6.54 -33.82
CA ASN A 51 0.71 -5.42 -34.66
C ASN A 51 -0.48 -4.63 -34.06
N GLY A 52 -1.23 -5.24 -33.13
CA GLY A 52 -2.32 -4.60 -32.36
C GLY A 52 -1.88 -3.98 -31.03
N GLY A 53 -0.57 -3.87 -30.75
CA GLY A 53 -0.04 -3.24 -29.53
C GLY A 53 -0.12 -4.09 -28.26
N HIS A 54 -0.51 -5.37 -28.36
CA HIS A 54 -0.58 -6.25 -27.19
C HIS A 54 0.80 -6.83 -26.83
N ARG A 55 1.09 -6.80 -25.52
CA ARG A 55 2.33 -7.28 -24.89
C ARG A 55 2.46 -8.81 -24.98
N ARG A 56 3.61 -9.30 -25.46
CA ARG A 56 3.89 -10.74 -25.59
C ARG A 56 5.29 -11.07 -25.04
N TYR A 57 5.36 -11.92 -24.02
CA TYR A 57 6.61 -12.30 -23.34
C TYR A 57 7.16 -13.60 -23.90
N ASN A 58 8.41 -13.61 -24.36
CA ASN A 58 9.09 -14.82 -24.80
C ASN A 58 9.85 -15.50 -23.63
N ALA A 59 10.53 -16.62 -23.89
CA ALA A 59 11.26 -17.37 -22.87
C ALA A 59 12.36 -16.54 -22.16
N ASP A 60 12.97 -15.61 -22.88
CA ASP A 60 14.05 -14.75 -22.36
C ASP A 60 13.51 -13.67 -21.44
N ASP A 61 12.38 -13.07 -21.80
CA ASP A 61 11.67 -12.13 -20.94
C ASP A 61 11.24 -12.81 -19.65
N LEU A 62 10.71 -14.04 -19.74
CA LEU A 62 10.30 -14.82 -18.57
C LEU A 62 11.49 -15.20 -17.68
N THR A 63 12.64 -15.50 -18.28
CA THR A 63 13.86 -15.79 -17.52
C THR A 63 14.31 -14.58 -16.70
N ARG A 64 14.29 -13.39 -17.31
CA ARG A 64 14.59 -12.13 -16.61
C ARG A 64 13.56 -11.84 -15.53
N LEU A 65 12.28 -11.99 -15.82
CA LEU A 65 11.21 -11.78 -14.85
C LEU A 65 11.28 -12.76 -13.68
N ARG A 66 11.60 -14.04 -13.92
CA ARG A 66 11.84 -15.04 -12.85
C ARG A 66 13.03 -14.66 -11.99
N LEU A 67 14.14 -14.27 -12.60
CA LEU A 67 15.34 -13.88 -11.85
C LEU A 67 15.09 -12.61 -11.04
N ALA A 68 14.36 -11.65 -11.59
CA ALA A 68 13.97 -10.44 -10.88
C ALA A 68 13.02 -10.74 -9.72
N ALA A 69 11.99 -11.56 -9.94
CA ALA A 69 11.11 -12.03 -8.88
C ALA A 69 11.90 -12.74 -7.78
N ARG A 70 12.82 -13.64 -8.14
CA ARG A 70 13.68 -14.34 -7.19
C ARG A 70 14.63 -13.41 -6.43
N LEU A 71 15.21 -12.40 -7.09
CA LEU A 71 16.06 -11.41 -6.42
C LEU A 71 15.24 -10.55 -5.45
N ILE A 72 13.99 -10.28 -5.79
CA ILE A 72 13.05 -9.58 -4.92
C ILE A 72 12.66 -10.45 -3.73
N ASP A 73 12.40 -11.74 -3.97
CA ASP A 73 12.14 -12.71 -2.90
C ASP A 73 13.37 -12.91 -2.01
N SER A 74 14.59 -12.77 -2.54
CA SER A 74 15.84 -12.78 -1.78
C SER A 74 16.17 -11.43 -1.12
N GLY A 75 15.28 -10.44 -1.17
CA GLY A 75 15.39 -9.17 -0.43
C GLY A 75 15.99 -7.98 -1.20
N LEU A 76 16.23 -8.10 -2.51
CA LEU A 76 16.66 -6.97 -3.34
C LEU A 76 15.42 -6.12 -3.73
N PRO A 77 15.40 -4.78 -3.53
CA PRO A 77 14.21 -3.98 -3.83
C PRO A 77 13.87 -4.05 -5.33
N PRO A 78 12.57 -3.95 -5.73
CA PRO A 78 12.16 -4.13 -7.12
C PRO A 78 12.96 -3.32 -8.12
N ALA A 79 13.21 -2.03 -7.86
CA ALA A 79 14.04 -1.18 -8.72
C ALA A 79 15.47 -1.73 -8.87
N GLY A 80 16.10 -2.17 -7.78
CA GLY A 80 17.46 -2.73 -7.78
C GLY A 80 17.53 -4.09 -8.47
N ALA A 81 16.57 -4.98 -8.21
CA ALA A 81 16.44 -6.27 -8.88
C ALA A 81 16.19 -6.11 -10.38
N THR A 82 15.28 -5.21 -10.76
CA THR A 82 14.96 -4.93 -12.15
C THR A 82 16.14 -4.31 -12.88
N THR A 83 16.85 -3.35 -12.26
CA THR A 83 18.03 -2.72 -12.85
C THR A 83 19.19 -3.70 -12.99
N ALA A 84 19.44 -4.54 -11.98
CA ALA A 84 20.48 -5.56 -12.04
C ALA A 84 20.23 -6.55 -13.18
N VAL A 85 18.99 -7.05 -13.30
CA VAL A 85 18.60 -8.03 -14.33
C VAL A 85 18.60 -7.44 -15.74
N ILE A 86 18.19 -6.17 -15.90
CA ILE A 86 18.24 -5.48 -17.20
C ILE A 86 19.69 -5.28 -17.66
N ASN A 87 20.61 -5.04 -16.73
CA ASN A 87 22.03 -4.81 -17.03
C ASN A 87 22.82 -6.11 -17.27
N TRP A 88 22.22 -7.29 -17.10
CA TRP A 88 22.85 -8.57 -17.38
C TRP A 88 22.46 -9.14 -18.74
N SER A 89 23.40 -9.85 -19.37
CA SER A 89 23.10 -10.63 -20.57
C SER A 89 22.17 -11.80 -20.23
N ILE A 90 21.37 -12.26 -21.20
CA ILE A 90 20.43 -13.35 -20.94
C ILE A 90 21.14 -14.66 -20.55
N ALA A 91 22.36 -14.89 -21.06
CA ALA A 91 23.19 -16.03 -20.69
C ALA A 91 23.60 -15.99 -19.20
N GLU A 92 23.95 -14.81 -18.68
CA GLU A 92 24.27 -14.62 -17.27
C GLU A 92 23.02 -14.79 -16.39
N CYS A 93 21.86 -14.31 -16.84
CA CYS A 93 20.59 -14.52 -16.13
C CYS A 93 20.24 -16.01 -16.01
N ARG A 94 20.39 -16.80 -17.09
CA ARG A 94 20.13 -18.25 -17.06
C ARG A 94 21.09 -18.97 -16.11
N LYS A 95 22.38 -18.61 -16.13
CA LYS A 95 23.40 -19.20 -15.25
C LYS A 95 23.08 -18.96 -13.77
N ARG A 96 22.70 -17.74 -13.41
CA ARG A 96 22.33 -17.38 -12.03
C ARG A 96 21.05 -18.05 -11.56
N LEU A 97 20.09 -18.24 -12.47
CA LEU A 97 18.85 -18.92 -12.14
C LEU A 97 19.09 -20.42 -11.86
N GLY A 98 20.04 -21.07 -12.56
CA GLY A 98 20.34 -22.50 -12.42
C GLY A 98 21.33 -22.90 -11.32
N ALA A 99 22.07 -21.96 -10.72
CA ALA A 99 23.16 -22.26 -9.78
C ALA A 99 22.70 -22.71 -8.36
N ASP A 100 21.40 -22.66 -8.03
CA ASP A 100 20.86 -22.90 -6.68
C ASP A 100 19.99 -24.17 -6.55
N SER A 101 19.90 -24.99 -7.61
CA SER A 101 19.08 -26.22 -7.59
C SER A 101 19.80 -27.46 -7.02
N THR A 102 21.00 -27.32 -6.44
CA THR A 102 21.84 -28.45 -6.01
C THR A 102 22.15 -28.47 -4.51
N SER A 103 21.15 -28.26 -3.64
CA SER A 103 21.30 -28.57 -2.21
C SER A 103 19.97 -28.99 -1.57
N SER A 104 19.63 -30.27 -1.69
CA SER A 104 19.08 -31.12 -0.63
C SER A 104 18.72 -32.51 -1.18
N ILE A 105 19.15 -33.58 -0.49
CA ILE A 105 18.42 -34.82 -0.18
C ILE A 105 19.28 -35.71 0.76
N ASP A 106 18.58 -36.39 1.67
CA ASP A 106 18.95 -37.42 2.68
C ASP A 106 19.30 -36.94 4.11
N SER A 107 18.72 -37.46 5.20
CA SER A 107 17.87 -38.64 5.42
C SER A 107 17.11 -38.55 6.76
N THR A 108 16.17 -39.47 6.94
CA THR A 108 15.00 -39.55 7.85
C THR A 108 15.21 -39.82 9.36
N SER A 109 14.17 -39.42 10.12
CA SER A 109 13.54 -40.07 11.31
C SER A 109 14.30 -40.18 12.64
N ASN A 110 13.83 -39.43 13.66
CA ASN A 110 13.09 -40.00 14.82
C ASN A 110 12.47 -38.87 15.68
N LEU A 111 11.24 -39.04 16.16
CA LEU A 111 10.59 -38.16 17.15
C LEU A 111 10.81 -38.71 18.56
N PRO A 112 10.89 -37.83 19.58
CA PRO A 112 9.80 -37.84 20.57
C PRO A 112 9.13 -36.48 20.72
N ALA A 113 7.86 -36.54 21.11
CA ALA A 113 6.97 -35.42 21.33
C ALA A 113 7.45 -34.51 22.48
N GLU A 114 7.92 -33.31 22.13
CA GLU A 114 7.78 -32.08 22.91
C GLU A 114 8.29 -30.92 22.05
N GLN A 115 7.66 -29.74 22.19
CA GLN A 115 7.95 -28.47 21.51
C GLN A 115 7.34 -28.29 20.11
N ARG A 116 6.16 -27.66 20.09
CA ARG A 116 5.62 -26.98 18.90
C ARG A 116 6.60 -25.86 18.50
N PRO A 117 6.98 -25.71 17.22
CA PRO A 117 7.92 -24.67 16.79
C PRO A 117 7.22 -23.31 16.71
N GLY A 118 7.05 -22.66 17.86
CA GLY A 118 6.67 -21.26 17.98
C GLY A 118 7.90 -20.36 18.07
N GLY A 119 8.78 -20.42 17.07
CA GLY A 119 10.04 -19.67 17.02
C GLY A 119 10.01 -18.54 15.99
N GLY A 120 8.96 -17.71 15.98
CA GLY A 120 8.90 -16.55 15.10
C GLY A 120 9.75 -15.41 15.64
N ARG A 121 10.67 -14.87 14.83
CA ARG A 121 11.46 -13.64 15.07
C ARG A 121 10.56 -12.54 15.66
N ALA A 122 10.57 -12.38 17.00
CA ALA A 122 9.71 -11.45 17.70
C ALA A 122 10.08 -9.99 17.37
N ILE A 123 9.09 -9.13 17.09
CA ILE A 123 9.29 -7.69 16.94
C ILE A 123 9.47 -7.11 18.35
N PRO A 124 10.62 -6.51 18.68
CA PRO A 124 10.83 -5.92 19.99
C PRO A 124 9.90 -4.72 20.17
N MET A 125 8.98 -4.80 21.12
CA MET A 125 8.19 -3.68 21.61
C MET A 125 8.37 -3.59 23.13
N PRO A 126 9.38 -2.85 23.61
CA PRO A 126 9.57 -2.66 25.04
C PRO A 126 8.32 -1.98 25.62
N ARG A 127 7.67 -2.62 26.59
CA ARG A 127 6.40 -2.18 27.23
C ARG A 127 5.10 -2.36 26.42
N ALA A 128 5.06 -3.23 25.40
CA ALA A 128 3.80 -3.52 24.72
C ALA A 128 2.73 -4.13 25.64
N THR A 129 1.50 -3.61 25.52
CA THR A 129 0.33 -4.20 26.17
C THR A 129 0.07 -5.62 25.63
N THR A 130 -0.71 -6.42 26.36
CA THR A 130 -1.10 -7.76 25.90
C THR A 130 -1.83 -7.72 24.55
N GLU A 131 -2.65 -6.70 24.34
CA GLU A 131 -3.39 -6.50 23.08
C GLU A 131 -2.47 -6.11 21.92
N GLN A 132 -1.52 -5.20 22.13
CA GLN A 132 -0.53 -4.83 21.11
C GLN A 132 0.31 -6.05 20.69
N ARG A 133 0.72 -6.88 21.67
CA ARG A 133 1.40 -8.16 21.38
C ARG A 133 0.49 -9.13 20.62
N GLY A 134 -0.80 -9.16 20.92
CA GLY A 134 -1.79 -9.95 20.20
C GLY A 134 -1.92 -9.52 18.73
N LEU A 135 -2.10 -8.21 18.49
CA LEU A 135 -2.22 -7.64 17.15
C LEU A 135 -0.96 -7.88 16.32
N MET A 136 0.22 -7.67 16.92
CA MET A 136 1.51 -7.95 16.29
C MET A 136 1.65 -9.44 15.94
N ARG A 137 1.28 -10.35 16.84
CA ARG A 137 1.34 -11.79 16.58
C ARG A 137 0.42 -12.20 15.44
N ALA A 138 -0.79 -11.65 15.40
CA ALA A 138 -1.74 -11.90 14.30
C ALA A 138 -1.17 -11.43 12.96
N ALA A 139 -0.60 -10.22 12.91
CA ALA A 139 0.06 -9.70 11.73
C ALA A 139 1.26 -10.56 11.29
N MET A 140 2.11 -10.99 12.24
CA MET A 140 3.23 -11.89 11.96
C MET A 140 2.80 -13.28 11.46
N SER A 141 1.62 -13.73 11.87
CA SER A 141 1.05 -15.00 11.45
C SER A 141 0.29 -14.88 10.13
N LEU A 142 0.33 -13.72 9.47
CA LEU A 142 -0.37 -13.40 8.22
C LEU A 142 -1.88 -13.64 8.32
N ASP A 143 -2.45 -13.33 9.48
CA ASP A 143 -3.87 -13.51 9.78
C ASP A 143 -4.58 -12.14 9.83
N PRO A 144 -5.06 -11.61 8.69
CA PRO A 144 -5.76 -10.33 8.66
C PRO A 144 -7.12 -10.40 9.37
N GLN A 145 -7.73 -11.58 9.49
CA GLN A 145 -8.98 -11.77 10.19
C GLN A 145 -8.79 -11.62 11.70
N ALA A 146 -7.73 -12.23 12.26
CA ALA A 146 -7.38 -12.04 13.67
C ALA A 146 -7.02 -10.58 13.98
N VAL A 147 -6.33 -9.89 13.06
CA VAL A 147 -6.08 -8.43 13.19
C VAL A 147 -7.40 -7.66 13.25
N ARG A 148 -8.30 -7.95 12.31
CA ARG A 148 -9.63 -7.33 12.24
C ARG A 148 -10.43 -7.55 13.53
N ASP A 149 -10.46 -8.78 14.04
CA ASP A 149 -11.27 -9.16 15.19
C ASP A 149 -10.73 -8.53 16.49
N LEU A 150 -9.40 -8.46 16.65
CA LEU A 150 -8.76 -7.76 17.76
C LEU A 150 -9.06 -6.25 17.72
N MET A 151 -8.98 -5.62 16.55
CA MET A 151 -9.32 -4.20 16.40
C MET A 151 -10.81 -3.94 16.66
N SER A 152 -11.69 -4.80 16.15
CA SER A 152 -13.14 -4.69 16.36
C SER A 152 -13.50 -4.80 17.84
N ALA A 153 -12.89 -5.75 18.57
CA ALA A 153 -13.08 -5.90 20.01
C ALA A 153 -12.56 -4.68 20.80
N ALA A 154 -11.42 -4.12 20.39
CA ALA A 154 -10.90 -2.89 20.98
C ALA A 154 -11.86 -1.71 20.76
N MET A 155 -12.38 -1.52 19.54
CA MET A 155 -13.36 -0.46 19.25
C MET A 155 -14.63 -0.61 20.10
N GLN A 156 -15.15 -1.84 20.23
CA GLN A 156 -16.36 -2.10 21.03
C GLN A 156 -16.16 -1.82 22.53
N SER A 157 -14.97 -2.08 23.06
CA SER A 157 -14.70 -1.95 24.50
C SER A 157 -14.34 -0.53 24.95
N ARG A 158 -13.63 0.24 24.11
CA ARG A 158 -13.09 1.57 24.49
C ARG A 158 -13.35 2.69 23.47
N GLY A 159 -14.14 2.41 22.44
CA GLY A 159 -14.44 3.36 21.36
C GLY A 159 -13.32 3.45 20.31
N VAL A 160 -13.64 4.05 19.16
CA VAL A 160 -12.72 4.10 18.01
C VAL A 160 -11.45 4.89 18.31
N VAL A 161 -11.59 6.06 18.96
CA VAL A 161 -10.46 6.96 19.24
C VAL A 161 -9.39 6.25 20.07
N ARG A 162 -9.77 5.63 21.19
CA ARG A 162 -8.82 4.92 22.06
C ARG A 162 -8.31 3.63 21.44
N ALA A 163 -9.15 2.89 20.69
CA ALA A 163 -8.70 1.71 19.95
C ALA A 163 -7.61 2.06 18.92
N TRP A 164 -7.75 3.19 18.23
CA TRP A 164 -6.75 3.66 17.29
C TRP A 164 -5.47 4.15 17.99
N GLU A 165 -5.59 5.09 18.91
CA GLU A 165 -4.44 5.78 19.52
C GLU A 165 -3.63 4.89 20.48
N ASP A 166 -4.28 3.99 21.23
CA ASP A 166 -3.59 3.16 22.22
C ASP A 166 -3.11 1.81 21.64
N LEU A 167 -3.72 1.33 20.56
CA LEU A 167 -3.46 -0.01 20.01
C LEU A 167 -2.99 0.02 18.56
N ALA A 168 -3.82 0.47 17.62
CA ALA A 168 -3.53 0.32 16.19
C ALA A 168 -2.33 1.18 15.75
N ALA A 169 -2.36 2.49 16.02
CA ALA A 169 -1.33 3.41 15.57
C ALA A 169 0.06 3.10 16.16
N PRO A 170 0.23 2.85 17.48
CA PRO A 170 1.54 2.46 18.03
C PRO A 170 2.05 1.13 17.46
N THR A 171 1.16 0.18 17.19
CA THR A 171 1.55 -1.11 16.59
C THR A 171 2.02 -0.94 15.15
N LEU A 172 1.32 -0.14 14.35
CA LEU A 172 1.72 0.17 12.97
C LEU A 172 3.06 0.91 12.91
N ILE A 173 3.28 1.88 13.80
CA ILE A 173 4.57 2.58 13.92
C ILE A 173 5.68 1.56 14.24
N ALA A 174 5.44 0.61 15.13
CA ALA A 174 6.43 -0.43 15.44
C ALA A 174 6.73 -1.36 14.27
N ILE A 175 5.70 -1.76 13.51
CA ILE A 175 5.85 -2.57 12.29
C ILE A 175 6.65 -1.77 11.23
N GLY A 176 6.28 -0.50 11.02
CA GLY A 176 6.94 0.41 10.09
C GLY A 176 8.40 0.68 10.44
N ASN A 177 8.70 0.97 11.71
CA ASN A 177 10.07 1.18 12.18
C ASN A 177 10.95 -0.07 11.96
N ARG A 178 10.39 -1.28 12.09
CA ARG A 178 11.15 -2.49 11.76
C ARG A 178 11.40 -2.57 10.25
N TRP A 179 10.41 -2.28 9.41
CA TRP A 179 10.62 -2.24 7.97
C TRP A 179 11.70 -1.22 7.58
N GLU A 180 11.70 -0.02 8.16
CA GLU A 180 12.73 0.99 7.88
C GLU A 180 14.14 0.50 8.25
N ASN A 181 14.27 -0.20 9.38
CA ASN A 181 15.55 -0.65 9.91
C ASN A 181 16.07 -1.97 9.31
N THR A 182 15.17 -2.88 8.92
CA THR A 182 15.54 -4.24 8.46
C THR A 182 15.21 -4.49 7.00
N ARG A 183 14.30 -3.69 6.41
CA ARG A 183 13.70 -3.90 5.09
C ARG A 183 13.05 -5.28 4.89
N GLU A 184 12.77 -5.98 5.99
CA GLU A 184 11.98 -7.21 6.06
C GLU A 184 10.53 -6.89 6.51
N ALA A 185 9.61 -7.85 6.38
CA ALA A 185 8.27 -7.83 6.96
C ALA A 185 7.22 -6.92 6.29
N VAL A 186 7.32 -6.74 4.97
CA VAL A 186 6.28 -6.06 4.17
C VAL A 186 4.96 -6.82 4.22
N GLU A 187 5.01 -8.15 4.23
CA GLU A 187 3.85 -9.02 4.38
C GLU A 187 3.12 -8.80 5.72
N VAL A 188 3.85 -8.46 6.78
CA VAL A 188 3.30 -8.17 8.11
C VAL A 188 2.63 -6.80 8.13
N GLU A 189 3.23 -5.79 7.50
CA GLU A 189 2.62 -4.47 7.30
C GLU A 189 1.32 -4.58 6.51
N HIS A 190 1.36 -5.24 5.35
CA HIS A 190 0.18 -5.43 4.52
C HIS A 190 -0.93 -6.19 5.25
N THR A 191 -0.58 -7.27 5.97
CA THR A 191 -1.56 -8.01 6.78
C THR A 191 -2.21 -7.12 7.84
N ALA A 192 -1.40 -6.34 8.56
CA ALA A 192 -1.91 -5.42 9.59
C ALA A 192 -2.83 -4.35 8.97
N SER A 193 -2.39 -3.70 7.90
CA SER A 193 -3.14 -2.66 7.21
C SER A 193 -4.46 -3.18 6.63
N ILE A 194 -4.47 -4.37 6.03
CA ILE A 194 -5.70 -5.01 5.51
C ILE A 194 -6.69 -5.31 6.64
N GLY A 195 -6.25 -5.97 7.71
CA GLY A 195 -7.14 -6.33 8.82
C GLY A 195 -7.70 -5.09 9.54
N LEU A 196 -6.87 -4.05 9.73
CA LEU A 196 -7.31 -2.78 10.30
C LEU A 196 -8.28 -2.04 9.37
N GLN A 197 -8.03 -2.02 8.07
CA GLN A 197 -8.96 -1.43 7.09
C GLN A 197 -10.33 -2.12 7.15
N GLN A 198 -10.36 -3.45 7.23
CA GLN A 198 -11.61 -4.21 7.36
C GLN A 198 -12.36 -3.95 8.67
N ALA A 199 -11.65 -3.68 9.77
CA ALA A 199 -12.28 -3.34 11.05
C ALA A 199 -12.82 -1.91 11.06
N LEU A 200 -12.11 -0.98 10.43
CA LEU A 200 -12.45 0.45 10.38
C LEU A 200 -13.51 0.78 9.33
N ASP A 201 -13.74 -0.08 8.34
CA ASP A 201 -14.79 0.09 7.34
C ASP A 201 -16.18 -0.22 7.90
N ILE A 202 -16.62 0.62 8.83
CA ILE A 202 -17.92 0.50 9.48
C ILE A 202 -19.01 1.18 8.62
N PRO A 203 -20.23 0.60 8.57
CA PRO A 203 -21.32 1.17 7.81
C PRO A 203 -21.70 2.54 8.35
N ALA A 204 -21.80 3.53 7.47
CA ALA A 204 -22.34 4.83 7.84
C ALA A 204 -23.86 4.73 8.04
N PRO A 205 -24.43 5.41 9.05
CA PRO A 205 -25.88 5.52 9.19
C PRO A 205 -26.48 6.23 7.96
N GLU A 206 -27.77 5.99 7.72
CA GLU A 206 -28.50 6.50 6.57
C GLU A 206 -28.32 8.03 6.39
N VAL A 207 -28.23 8.47 5.14
CA VAL A 207 -27.85 9.84 4.78
C VAL A 207 -28.77 10.87 5.42
N THR A 208 -28.25 11.56 6.44
CA THR A 208 -28.95 12.71 7.02
C THR A 208 -28.91 13.90 6.05
N ARG A 209 -29.92 14.79 6.09
CA ARG A 209 -29.93 16.04 5.31
C ARG A 209 -28.87 17.07 5.75
N ALA A 210 -28.07 16.76 6.77
CA ALA A 210 -27.07 17.66 7.29
C ALA A 210 -25.80 17.70 6.40
N ARG A 211 -25.12 18.86 6.40
CA ARG A 211 -23.88 19.06 5.65
C ARG A 211 -22.79 18.12 6.19
N PRO A 212 -22.14 17.31 5.33
CA PRO A 212 -21.14 16.36 5.80
C PRO A 212 -19.79 17.02 6.10
N ILE A 213 -18.93 16.27 6.78
CA ILE A 213 -17.48 16.46 6.77
C ILE A 213 -16.90 15.63 5.62
N LEU A 214 -16.11 16.24 4.73
CA LEU A 214 -15.39 15.49 3.70
C LEU A 214 -14.03 15.07 4.18
N LEU A 215 -13.66 13.83 3.88
CA LEU A 215 -12.34 13.27 4.17
C LEU A 215 -11.69 12.85 2.86
N CYS A 216 -10.46 13.31 2.58
CA CYS A 216 -9.69 12.79 1.45
C CYS A 216 -8.18 12.84 1.70
N CYS A 217 -7.45 11.94 1.06
CA CYS A 217 -5.99 12.05 0.95
C CYS A 217 -5.63 12.84 -0.31
N LEU A 218 -4.51 13.56 -0.27
CA LEU A 218 -4.03 14.37 -1.40
C LEU A 218 -3.64 13.49 -2.63
N PRO A 219 -3.50 14.08 -3.84
CA PRO A 219 -3.47 13.34 -5.12
C PRO A 219 -2.46 12.19 -5.24
N GLU A 220 -1.31 12.28 -4.57
CA GLU A 220 -0.29 11.23 -4.58
C GLU A 220 -0.28 10.37 -3.30
N GLU A 221 -1.16 10.66 -2.35
CA GLU A 221 -1.22 9.97 -1.07
C GLU A 221 -2.02 8.67 -1.16
N GLN A 222 -1.34 7.56 -0.88
CA GLN A 222 -1.89 6.20 -0.95
C GLN A 222 -2.26 5.63 0.42
N HIS A 223 -1.78 6.21 1.52
CA HIS A 223 -2.03 5.72 2.86
C HIS A 223 -3.26 6.41 3.45
N GLY A 224 -4.38 5.70 3.48
CA GLY A 224 -5.67 6.21 3.97
C GLY A 224 -6.10 5.69 5.34
N LEU A 225 -5.30 4.86 6.01
CA LEU A 225 -5.76 4.10 7.19
C LEU A 225 -6.12 4.99 8.38
N ALA A 226 -5.32 6.01 8.68
CA ALA A 226 -5.64 6.98 9.73
C ALA A 226 -6.92 7.78 9.41
N LEU A 227 -7.17 8.04 8.12
CA LEU A 227 -8.38 8.72 7.68
C LEU A 227 -9.62 7.82 7.78
N LEU A 228 -9.46 6.51 7.59
CA LEU A 228 -10.50 5.52 7.91
C LEU A 228 -10.81 5.48 9.41
N ALA A 229 -9.79 5.59 10.27
CA ALA A 229 -9.99 5.69 11.72
C ALA A 229 -10.78 6.95 12.09
N LEU A 230 -10.46 8.09 11.49
CA LEU A 230 -11.23 9.33 11.68
C LEU A 230 -12.67 9.17 11.18
N ARG A 231 -12.88 8.57 10.01
CA ARG A 231 -14.22 8.27 9.49
C ARG A 231 -15.01 7.42 10.49
N ALA A 232 -14.41 6.36 11.02
CA ALA A 232 -15.07 5.48 11.98
C ALA A 232 -15.42 6.24 13.28
N ALA A 233 -14.55 7.11 13.78
CA ALA A 233 -14.82 7.93 14.96
C ALA A 233 -15.95 8.95 14.73
N LEU A 234 -16.03 9.55 13.54
CA LEU A 234 -17.13 10.45 13.17
C LEU A 234 -18.45 9.69 13.05
N ILE A 235 -18.45 8.48 12.48
CA ILE A 235 -19.62 7.61 12.41
C ILE A 235 -20.09 7.20 13.82
N GLU A 236 -19.16 6.82 14.70
CA GLU A 236 -19.44 6.50 16.12
C GLU A 236 -20.15 7.67 16.82
N ASN A 237 -19.77 8.92 16.50
CA ASN A 237 -20.38 10.14 17.02
C ASN A 237 -21.60 10.63 16.22
N ARG A 238 -22.08 9.84 15.24
CA ARG A 238 -23.22 10.16 14.36
C ARG A 238 -23.04 11.44 13.54
N THR A 239 -21.80 11.82 13.25
CA THR A 239 -21.47 12.98 12.42
C THR A 239 -21.51 12.59 10.94
N PRO A 240 -22.33 13.26 10.11
CA PRO A 240 -22.43 12.98 8.68
C PRO A 240 -21.08 13.17 8.01
N THR A 241 -20.57 12.12 7.36
CA THR A 241 -19.21 12.10 6.83
C THR A 241 -19.20 11.41 5.48
N VAL A 242 -18.43 11.96 4.54
CA VAL A 242 -18.20 11.36 3.22
C VAL A 242 -16.69 11.27 3.00
N MET A 243 -16.20 10.06 2.78
CA MET A 243 -14.80 9.82 2.45
C MET A 243 -14.65 9.66 0.93
N LEU A 244 -13.82 10.51 0.32
CA LEU A 244 -13.54 10.46 -1.13
C LEU A 244 -12.41 9.48 -1.48
N GLY A 245 -11.71 8.98 -0.47
CA GLY A 245 -10.65 7.98 -0.61
C GLY A 245 -9.25 8.58 -0.71
N THR A 246 -8.32 7.74 -1.17
CA THR A 246 -6.91 8.06 -1.40
C THR A 246 -6.69 8.68 -2.77
N ARG A 247 -5.56 9.36 -2.97
CA ARG A 247 -5.17 9.94 -4.27
C ARG A 247 -6.22 10.86 -4.89
N MET A 248 -6.83 11.74 -4.10
CA MET A 248 -7.93 12.58 -4.57
C MET A 248 -7.41 13.73 -5.44
N PRO A 249 -7.71 13.79 -6.76
CA PRO A 249 -7.30 14.91 -7.58
C PRO A 249 -8.04 16.19 -7.18
N GLU A 250 -7.37 17.33 -7.30
CA GLU A 250 -7.91 18.65 -6.94
C GLU A 250 -9.27 18.94 -7.61
N ALA A 251 -9.37 18.71 -8.92
CA ALA A 251 -10.61 18.90 -9.67
C ALA A 251 -11.79 18.09 -9.12
N GLY A 252 -11.52 16.88 -8.63
CA GLY A 252 -12.56 16.03 -8.03
C GLY A 252 -12.95 16.49 -6.62
N LEU A 253 -12.01 17.01 -5.83
CA LEU A 253 -12.32 17.64 -4.54
C LEU A 253 -13.19 18.90 -4.72
N ILE A 254 -12.88 19.74 -5.71
CA ILE A 254 -13.69 20.91 -6.07
C ILE A 254 -15.10 20.49 -6.49
N ALA A 255 -15.23 19.48 -7.34
CA ALA A 255 -16.53 18.97 -7.76
C ALA A 255 -17.35 18.39 -6.58
N ALA A 256 -16.71 17.63 -5.69
CA ALA A 256 -17.36 17.05 -4.52
C ALA A 256 -17.82 18.13 -3.52
N THR A 257 -16.99 19.15 -3.28
CA THR A 257 -17.31 20.26 -2.37
C THR A 257 -18.45 21.13 -2.92
N ALA A 258 -18.46 21.41 -4.22
CA ALA A 258 -19.57 22.11 -4.87
C ALA A 258 -20.89 21.33 -4.75
N ARG A 259 -20.86 20.00 -4.92
CA ARG A 259 -22.05 19.14 -4.86
C ARG A 259 -22.58 18.92 -3.45
N LEU A 260 -21.70 18.64 -2.49
CA LEU A 260 -22.07 18.23 -1.13
C LEU A 260 -22.17 19.40 -0.15
N ARG A 261 -21.64 20.57 -0.53
CA ARG A 261 -21.60 21.79 0.29
C ARG A 261 -21.22 21.50 1.75
N PRO A 262 -20.06 20.84 2.00
CA PRO A 262 -19.72 20.32 3.31
C PRO A 262 -19.49 21.42 4.35
N LYS A 263 -19.66 21.10 5.64
CA LYS A 263 -19.33 22.02 6.73
C LYS A 263 -17.83 22.09 7.01
N ALA A 264 -17.11 21.00 6.71
CA ALA A 264 -15.67 20.92 6.86
C ALA A 264 -15.04 19.97 5.84
N VAL A 265 -13.75 20.16 5.57
CA VAL A 265 -12.91 19.26 4.77
C VAL A 265 -11.67 18.93 5.59
N VAL A 266 -11.29 17.66 5.63
CA VAL A 266 -10.04 17.17 6.24
C VAL A 266 -9.16 16.60 5.13
N LEU A 267 -7.97 17.18 4.97
CA LEU A 267 -6.96 16.75 4.01
C LEU A 267 -5.85 15.96 4.69
N TRP A 268 -5.63 14.73 4.23
CA TRP A 268 -4.57 13.86 4.75
C TRP A 268 -3.33 13.85 3.85
N ALA A 269 -2.15 14.00 4.46
CA ALA A 269 -0.85 13.75 3.83
C ALA A 269 0.10 13.03 4.80
N SER A 270 0.68 11.92 4.35
CA SER A 270 1.66 11.15 5.11
C SER A 270 3.09 11.63 4.87
N MET A 271 3.36 12.15 3.67
CA MET A 271 4.67 12.67 3.27
C MET A 271 4.59 14.17 2.99
N SER A 272 5.67 14.90 3.31
CA SER A 272 5.71 16.35 3.13
C SER A 272 5.63 16.79 1.67
N GLU A 273 6.16 15.98 0.75
CA GLU A 273 6.03 16.20 -0.70
C GLU A 273 4.57 16.19 -1.18
N ASN A 274 3.68 15.50 -0.46
CA ASN A 274 2.26 15.44 -0.78
C ASN A 274 1.46 16.57 -0.13
N ALA A 275 2.01 17.25 0.88
CA ALA A 275 1.32 18.23 1.71
C ALA A 275 1.27 19.63 1.06
N ASP A 276 0.61 19.73 -0.10
CA ASP A 276 0.49 21.00 -0.83
C ASP A 276 -0.69 21.85 -0.29
N PRO A 277 -0.43 23.00 0.36
CA PRO A 277 -1.48 23.89 0.83
C PRO A 277 -2.24 24.59 -0.30
N ALA A 278 -1.74 24.61 -1.54
CA ALA A 278 -2.41 25.24 -2.67
C ALA A 278 -3.80 24.65 -2.95
N VAL A 279 -4.00 23.36 -2.66
CA VAL A 279 -5.28 22.65 -2.80
C VAL A 279 -6.40 23.33 -1.99
N LEU A 280 -6.06 23.98 -0.87
CA LEU A 280 -7.03 24.66 -0.02
C LEU A 280 -7.54 25.97 -0.62
N ARG A 281 -6.67 26.69 -1.33
CA ARG A 281 -7.04 27.93 -2.04
C ARG A 281 -7.97 27.67 -3.21
N ALA A 282 -7.97 26.45 -3.74
CA ALA A 282 -8.83 26.04 -4.85
C ALA A 282 -10.24 25.64 -4.41
N LEU A 283 -10.50 25.55 -3.09
CA LEU A 283 -11.82 25.19 -2.59
C LEU A 283 -12.87 26.26 -2.96
N PRO A 284 -14.07 25.86 -3.42
CA PRO A 284 -15.08 26.81 -3.83
C PRO A 284 -15.64 27.58 -2.62
N SER A 285 -15.76 28.90 -2.78
CA SER A 285 -16.45 29.76 -1.83
C SER A 285 -17.93 29.36 -1.69
N GLN A 286 -18.40 29.27 -0.45
CA GLN A 286 -19.81 29.01 -0.15
C GLN A 286 -20.24 29.67 1.16
N ARG A 287 -21.57 29.73 1.38
CA ARG A 287 -22.17 30.20 2.63
C ARG A 287 -23.06 29.10 3.23
N PRO A 288 -22.86 28.69 4.49
CA PRO A 288 -21.74 29.05 5.38
C PRO A 288 -20.38 28.53 4.90
N PRO A 289 -19.25 29.16 5.26
CA PRO A 289 -17.92 28.79 4.76
C PRO A 289 -17.53 27.34 5.11
N ILE A 290 -16.61 26.77 4.33
CA ILE A 290 -15.97 25.48 4.62
C ILE A 290 -14.90 25.72 5.68
N ARG A 291 -14.89 24.93 6.76
CA ARG A 291 -13.75 24.87 7.67
C ARG A 291 -12.72 23.87 7.15
N ALA A 292 -11.51 24.32 6.86
CA ALA A 292 -10.43 23.49 6.36
C ALA A 292 -9.54 22.96 7.48
N PHE A 293 -9.27 21.66 7.44
CA PHE A 293 -8.39 20.96 8.36
C PHE A 293 -7.34 20.16 7.61
N VAL A 294 -6.15 20.08 8.18
CA VAL A 294 -5.05 19.24 7.68
C VAL A 294 -4.63 18.25 8.75
N ALA A 295 -4.32 17.03 8.32
CA ALA A 295 -3.96 15.93 9.19
C ALA A 295 -2.86 15.08 8.56
N GLY A 296 -2.04 14.48 9.42
CA GLY A 296 -0.97 13.56 9.02
C GLY A 296 0.42 14.18 9.07
N PRO A 297 1.47 13.33 9.16
CA PRO A 297 2.84 13.75 9.43
C PRO A 297 3.51 14.51 8.28
N GLY A 298 2.91 14.54 7.08
CA GLY A 298 3.43 15.33 5.97
C GLY A 298 3.30 16.84 6.18
N TRP A 299 2.36 17.28 7.01
CA TRP A 299 2.14 18.71 7.26
C TRP A 299 3.13 19.25 8.28
N ASN A 300 3.80 20.35 7.95
CA ASN A 300 4.59 21.10 8.90
C ASN A 300 3.69 22.08 9.68
N PHE A 301 3.39 21.74 10.92
CA PHE A 301 2.53 22.54 11.80
C PHE A 301 3.20 23.79 12.37
N ASP A 302 4.52 23.95 12.19
CA ASP A 302 5.27 25.11 12.67
C ASP A 302 5.24 26.28 11.68
N LEU A 303 4.76 26.05 10.46
CA LEU A 303 4.50 27.12 9.50
C LEU A 303 3.13 27.74 9.82
N GLU A 304 3.07 29.07 9.93
CA GLU A 304 1.81 29.80 10.15
C GLU A 304 0.82 29.57 8.99
N MET A 305 0.02 28.51 9.09
CA MET A 305 -1.09 28.23 8.20
C MET A 305 -2.33 28.97 8.71
N THR A 306 -2.38 30.29 8.51
CA THR A 306 -3.44 31.17 9.05
C THR A 306 -4.86 30.81 8.62
N GLU A 307 -5.04 30.06 7.53
CA GLU A 307 -6.35 29.68 6.99
C GLU A 307 -6.78 28.23 7.30
N VAL A 308 -5.97 27.47 8.04
CA VAL A 308 -6.13 26.02 8.17
C VAL A 308 -5.90 25.55 9.60
N THR A 309 -6.74 24.63 10.08
CA THR A 309 -6.59 24.09 11.43
C THR A 309 -5.89 22.72 11.39
N PRO A 310 -4.71 22.57 12.00
CA PRO A 310 -4.04 21.29 12.07
C PRO A 310 -4.71 20.34 13.08
N LEU A 311 -4.76 19.06 12.72
CA LEU A 311 -5.24 17.96 13.54
C LEU A 311 -4.08 17.01 13.85
N SER A 312 -3.62 17.02 15.10
CA SER A 312 -2.42 16.28 15.53
C SER A 312 -2.72 14.84 15.95
N SER A 313 -3.97 14.55 16.33
CA SER A 313 -4.42 13.22 16.73
C SER A 313 -5.91 13.03 16.44
N LEU A 314 -6.42 11.80 16.63
CA LEU A 314 -7.86 11.54 16.52
C LEU A 314 -8.62 12.24 17.65
N THR A 315 -8.08 12.22 18.86
CA THR A 315 -8.63 12.96 20.01
C THR A 315 -8.75 14.47 19.70
N ASP A 316 -7.69 15.06 19.15
CA ASP A 316 -7.67 16.48 18.75
C ASP A 316 -8.67 16.77 17.62
N ALA A 317 -8.78 15.87 16.63
CA ALA A 317 -9.78 15.95 15.57
C ALA A 317 -11.21 15.98 16.11
N MET A 318 -11.54 15.09 17.05
CA MET A 318 -12.88 15.04 17.65
C MET A 318 -13.21 16.28 18.50
N GLN A 319 -12.22 17.02 18.99
CA GLN A 319 -12.44 18.27 19.73
C GLN A 319 -12.62 19.49 18.82
N LYS A 320 -11.89 19.54 17.70
CA LYS A 320 -11.86 20.71 16.80
C LYS A 320 -12.90 20.67 15.69
N LEU A 321 -13.26 19.47 15.23
CA LEU A 321 -14.23 19.31 14.14
C LEU A 321 -15.63 19.77 14.57
N PRO A 322 -16.42 20.34 13.65
CA PRO A 322 -17.82 20.68 13.93
C PRO A 322 -18.65 19.40 13.91
N LEU A 323 -18.81 18.71 15.05
CA LEU A 323 -19.59 17.46 15.14
C LEU A 323 -21.08 17.69 14.89
#